data_AF-A0AAV2H8Z6-F1
#
_entry.id   AF-A0AAV2H8Z6-F1
#
_cell.length_a   1.000
_cell.length_b   1.000
_cell.length_c   1.000
_cell.angle_alpha   90.00
_cell.angle_beta   90.00
_cell.angle_gamma   90.00
#
_symmetry.space_group_name_H-M   'P 1'
#
loop_
_entity.id
_entity.type
_entity.pdbx_description
1 polymer ?
#
loop_
_entity_poly.entity_id
_entity_poly.type
_entity_poly.pdbx_seq_one_letter_code
_entity_poly.pdbx_strand_id
1 'polypeptide(L)'
;VCLFGIFGNLINISVFVKQGLARSINASFFAMAVTDLLEVIAQIWHNFCLNPYLAQLDSVIDFGAIKYLTAATPGVLLVRITGWIAVFITAERCMSIAVPLKIKQIVTPRRTAATLVFIYVMNFAGIVPLYNAAYFSWTFDPVRNRTKVGISFRHNVDEMTSWISSYYSGMTIIAFVSVIIFTNILVLALKQKSKWRRKSAAQASQPETMSSKERKTVHTVIVVATVLIVCYTPGIFFNIATSLSDVFSLSGRQINVIQAAWSFAFLLHSVNSSITVLLYYTTSSKY
;
A
#
# COMPACT_ATOMS: atom_id res chain seq x y z
N VAL A 1 14.97 7.64 4.72
CA VAL A 1 13.67 6.95 4.86
C VAL A 1 13.75 5.53 4.31
N CYS A 2 13.90 5.31 3.00
CA CYS A 2 13.87 3.97 2.41
C CYS A 2 14.90 2.97 2.99
N LEU A 3 16.15 3.39 3.26
CA LEU A 3 17.13 2.52 3.91
C LEU A 3 16.66 2.04 5.29
N PHE A 4 16.13 2.94 6.11
CA PHE A 4 15.53 2.58 7.39
C PHE A 4 14.34 1.63 7.20
N GLY A 5 13.51 1.87 6.19
CA GLY A 5 12.40 0.97 5.83
C GLY A 5 12.85 -0.43 5.41
N ILE A 6 13.98 -0.57 4.69
CA ILE A 6 14.54 -1.88 4.35
C ILE A 6 14.89 -2.65 5.62
N PHE A 7 15.70 -2.05 6.49
CA PHE A 7 16.09 -2.70 7.75
C PHE A 7 14.87 -2.99 8.63
N GLY A 8 13.95 -2.03 8.77
CA GLY A 8 12.73 -2.18 9.55
C GLY A 8 11.86 -3.34 9.08
N ASN A 9 11.64 -3.46 7.76
CA ASN A 9 10.82 -4.54 7.22
C ASN A 9 11.52 -5.90 7.24
N LEU A 10 12.84 -5.96 7.11
CA LEU A 10 13.59 -7.22 7.33
C LEU A 10 13.46 -7.72 8.78
N ILE A 11 13.48 -6.79 9.75
CA ILE A 11 13.21 -7.13 11.16
C ILE A 11 11.77 -7.62 11.31
N ASN A 12 10.77 -6.88 10.77
CA ASN A 12 9.36 -7.29 10.81
C ASN A 12 9.17 -8.72 10.28
N ILE A 13 9.72 -9.00 9.09
CA ILE A 13 9.69 -10.32 8.45
C ILE A 13 10.28 -11.39 9.37
N SER A 14 11.48 -11.16 9.90
CA SER A 14 12.18 -12.09 10.79
C SER A 14 11.37 -12.38 12.06
N VAL A 15 10.79 -11.34 12.66
CA VAL A 15 9.96 -11.44 13.86
C VAL A 15 8.68 -12.22 13.58
N PHE A 16 7.94 -11.92 12.50
CA PHE A 16 6.68 -12.62 12.21
C PHE A 16 6.88 -14.08 11.79
N VAL A 17 7.97 -14.40 11.10
CA VAL A 17 8.37 -15.79 10.83
C VAL A 17 8.63 -16.52 12.14
N LYS A 18 9.41 -15.93 13.06
CA LYS A 18 9.70 -16.52 14.37
C LYS A 18 8.46 -16.68 15.25
N GLN A 19 7.51 -15.76 15.17
CA GLN A 19 6.23 -15.85 15.89
C GLN A 19 5.26 -16.90 15.31
N GLY A 20 5.54 -17.39 14.10
CA GLY A 20 4.73 -18.35 13.36
C GLY A 20 3.58 -17.71 12.56
N LEU A 21 3.47 -18.11 11.30
CA LEU A 21 2.47 -17.62 10.33
C LEU A 21 1.13 -18.38 10.38
N ALA A 22 0.98 -19.32 11.32
CA ALA A 22 -0.28 -20.04 11.54
C ALA A 22 -1.39 -19.16 12.15
N ARG A 23 -1.11 -17.90 12.50
CA ARG A 23 -2.11 -16.94 12.97
C ARG A 23 -2.41 -15.95 11.86
N SER A 24 -3.69 -15.73 11.56
CA SER A 24 -4.14 -14.79 10.50
C SER A 24 -3.41 -13.45 10.57
N ILE A 25 -3.37 -12.86 11.76
CA ILE A 25 -2.73 -11.55 11.96
C ILE A 25 -1.24 -11.52 11.67
N ASN A 26 -0.52 -12.58 12.02
CA ASN A 26 0.92 -12.68 11.76
C ASN A 26 1.17 -12.87 10.26
N ALA A 27 0.33 -13.67 9.58
CA ALA A 27 0.40 -13.84 8.13
C ALA A 27 0.12 -12.52 7.40
N SER A 28 -0.89 -11.76 7.82
CA SER A 28 -1.21 -10.47 7.20
C SER A 28 -0.14 -9.41 7.45
N PHE A 29 0.40 -9.30 8.67
CA PHE A 29 1.50 -8.37 8.95
C PHE A 29 2.82 -8.79 8.27
N PHE A 30 3.07 -10.08 8.14
CA PHE A 30 4.17 -10.59 7.32
C PHE A 30 4.02 -10.17 5.86
N ALA A 31 2.84 -10.40 5.26
CA ALA A 31 2.58 -10.00 3.87
C ALA A 31 2.69 -8.47 3.67
N MET A 32 2.21 -7.69 4.65
CA MET A 32 2.39 -6.24 4.66
C MET A 32 3.89 -5.87 4.69
N ALA A 33 4.68 -6.46 5.59
CA ALA A 33 6.13 -6.18 5.67
C ALA A 33 6.90 -6.59 4.41
N VAL A 34 6.52 -7.69 3.75
CA VAL A 34 7.10 -8.08 2.44
C VAL A 34 6.76 -7.05 1.37
N THR A 35 5.50 -6.58 1.34
CA THR A 35 5.05 -5.58 0.36
C THR A 35 5.76 -4.24 0.58
N ASP A 36 5.82 -3.79 1.84
CA ASP A 36 6.49 -2.56 2.25
C ASP A 36 8.00 -2.60 1.94
N LEU A 37 8.65 -3.76 2.10
CA LEU A 37 10.06 -3.96 1.71
C LEU A 37 10.25 -3.78 0.19
N LEU A 38 9.40 -4.44 -0.61
CA LEU A 38 9.48 -4.32 -2.07
C LEU A 38 9.19 -2.89 -2.53
N GLU A 39 8.27 -2.19 -1.86
CA GLU A 39 7.93 -0.81 -2.16
C GLU A 39 9.13 0.12 -1.93
N VAL A 40 9.80 0.02 -0.77
CA VAL A 40 10.95 0.89 -0.50
C VAL A 40 12.14 0.58 -1.42
N ILE A 41 12.29 -0.66 -1.89
CA ILE A 41 13.28 -1.02 -2.92
C ILE A 41 12.91 -0.37 -4.26
N ALA A 42 11.66 -0.48 -4.69
CA ALA A 42 11.17 0.19 -5.90
C ALA A 42 11.32 1.71 -5.81
N GLN A 43 11.13 2.30 -4.62
CA GLN A 43 11.33 3.74 -4.41
C GLN A 43 12.80 4.14 -4.51
N ILE A 44 13.75 3.34 -4.00
CA ILE A 44 15.18 3.64 -4.17
C ILE A 44 15.52 3.66 -5.65
N TRP A 45 15.04 2.68 -6.41
CA TRP A 45 15.22 2.65 -7.86
C TRP A 45 14.56 3.85 -8.56
N HIS A 46 13.36 4.23 -8.13
CA HIS A 46 12.68 5.43 -8.63
C HIS A 46 13.50 6.71 -8.41
N ASN A 47 14.01 6.89 -7.18
CA ASN A 47 14.84 8.03 -6.81
C ASN A 47 16.17 8.04 -7.57
N PHE A 48 16.77 6.87 -7.80
CA PHE A 48 17.95 6.75 -8.64
C PHE A 48 17.66 7.27 -10.05
N CYS A 49 16.60 6.79 -10.70
CA CYS A 49 16.21 7.22 -12.04
C CYS A 49 15.86 8.71 -12.15
N LEU A 50 15.46 9.35 -11.05
CA LEU A 50 15.19 10.79 -10.98
C LEU A 50 16.44 11.66 -10.77
N ASN A 51 17.60 11.05 -10.53
CA ASN A 51 18.81 11.79 -10.25
C ASN A 51 19.23 12.65 -11.47
N PRO A 52 19.35 13.99 -11.33
CA PRO A 52 19.68 14.87 -12.44
C PRO A 52 21.07 14.58 -13.05
N TYR A 53 22.00 14.01 -12.28
CA TYR A 53 23.32 13.61 -12.79
C TYR A 53 23.24 12.47 -13.81
N LEU A 54 22.19 11.62 -13.77
CA LEU A 54 22.00 10.59 -14.80
C LEU A 54 21.64 11.18 -16.16
N ALA A 55 21.01 12.36 -16.19
CA ALA A 55 20.72 13.06 -17.43
C ALA A 55 21.97 13.68 -18.08
N GLN A 56 23.04 13.87 -17.29
CA GLN A 56 24.35 14.34 -17.73
C GLN A 56 25.27 13.19 -18.16
N LEU A 57 24.98 11.96 -17.70
CA LEU A 57 25.73 10.78 -18.09
C LEU A 57 25.44 10.48 -19.57
N ASP A 58 26.49 10.10 -20.32
CA ASP A 58 26.34 9.65 -21.70
C ASP A 58 25.81 8.21 -21.77
N SER A 59 24.62 8.02 -21.21
CA SER A 59 23.94 6.74 -21.13
C SER A 59 23.07 6.50 -22.37
N VAL A 60 23.13 5.25 -22.84
CA VAL A 60 22.24 4.70 -23.85
C VAL A 60 20.81 4.54 -23.32
N ILE A 61 20.63 4.52 -22.00
CA ILE A 61 19.33 4.35 -21.34
C ILE A 61 18.72 5.71 -20.99
N ASP A 62 17.46 5.91 -21.35
CA ASP A 62 16.65 7.01 -20.84
C ASP A 62 16.02 6.62 -19.49
N PHE A 63 16.74 6.90 -18.41
CA PHE A 63 16.29 6.66 -17.03
C PHE A 63 14.96 7.35 -16.71
N GLY A 64 14.70 8.52 -17.31
CA GLY A 64 13.47 9.27 -17.13
C GLY A 64 12.26 8.54 -17.71
N ALA A 65 12.44 7.88 -18.85
CA ALA A 65 11.42 7.03 -19.45
C ALA A 65 11.29 5.69 -18.70
N ILE A 66 12.38 4.93 -18.57
CA ILE A 66 12.29 3.55 -18.05
C ILE A 66 11.79 3.47 -16.61
N LYS A 67 11.92 4.54 -15.81
CA LYS A 67 11.39 4.59 -14.43
C LYS A 67 9.89 4.33 -14.38
N TYR A 68 9.14 4.64 -15.44
CA TYR A 68 7.69 4.47 -15.47
C TYR A 68 7.33 2.99 -15.28
N LEU A 69 7.87 2.10 -16.13
CA LEU A 69 7.61 0.65 -16.03
C LEU A 69 8.42 -0.01 -14.92
N THR A 70 9.65 0.43 -14.66
CA THR A 70 10.54 -0.32 -13.76
C THR A 70 10.42 0.09 -12.28
N ALA A 71 9.89 1.27 -11.99
CA ALA A 71 9.87 1.82 -10.63
C ALA A 71 8.50 2.37 -10.21
N ALA A 72 7.96 3.33 -10.96
CA ALA A 72 6.76 4.06 -10.58
C ALA A 72 5.53 3.15 -10.55
N THR A 73 5.24 2.46 -11.66
CA THR A 73 4.09 1.56 -11.75
C THR A 73 4.15 0.38 -10.75
N PRO A 74 5.27 -0.37 -10.63
CA PRO A 74 5.36 -1.43 -9.61
C PRO A 74 5.32 -0.87 -8.18
N GLY A 75 5.88 0.31 -7.92
CA GLY A 75 5.76 0.98 -6.62
C GLY A 75 4.31 1.30 -6.25
N VAL A 76 3.55 1.94 -7.15
CA VAL A 76 2.12 2.24 -6.94
C VAL A 76 1.30 0.96 -6.75
N LEU A 77 1.62 -0.10 -7.48
CA LEU A 77 0.99 -1.41 -7.31
C LEU A 77 1.19 -1.96 -5.89
N LEU A 78 2.41 -1.88 -5.35
CA LEU A 78 2.73 -2.36 -4.01
C LEU A 78 2.02 -1.55 -2.93
N VAL A 79 2.02 -0.21 -3.05
CA VAL A 79 1.24 0.69 -2.18
C VAL A 79 -0.24 0.28 -2.13
N ARG A 80 -0.82 -0.03 -3.29
CA ARG A 80 -2.23 -0.47 -3.40
C ARG A 80 -2.45 -1.84 -2.75
N ILE A 81 -1.51 -2.78 -2.92
CA ILE A 81 -1.56 -4.10 -2.25
C ILE A 81 -1.51 -3.91 -0.73
N THR A 82 -0.61 -3.08 -0.19
CA THR A 82 -0.56 -2.74 1.24
C THR A 82 -1.91 -2.18 1.72
N GLY A 83 -2.55 -1.31 0.92
CA GLY A 83 -3.90 -0.82 1.18
C GLY A 83 -4.95 -1.93 1.29
N TRP A 84 -5.00 -2.87 0.34
CA TRP A 84 -5.93 -4.01 0.38
C TRP A 84 -5.65 -4.98 1.54
N ILE A 85 -4.38 -5.19 1.90
CA ILE A 85 -4.03 -5.98 3.09
C ILE A 85 -4.54 -5.25 4.36
N ALA A 86 -4.43 -3.93 4.43
CA ALA A 86 -4.98 -3.14 5.54
C ALA A 86 -6.52 -3.22 5.61
N VAL A 87 -7.22 -3.22 4.46
CA VAL A 87 -8.67 -3.49 4.41
C VAL A 87 -8.98 -4.85 5.02
N PHE A 88 -8.25 -5.89 4.61
CA PHE A 88 -8.46 -7.24 5.13
C PHE A 88 -8.22 -7.32 6.65
N ILE A 89 -7.12 -6.74 7.14
CA ILE A 89 -6.79 -6.73 8.58
C ILE A 89 -7.86 -5.99 9.39
N THR A 90 -8.30 -4.83 8.94
CA THR A 90 -9.31 -4.03 9.64
C THR A 90 -10.67 -4.73 9.63
N ALA A 91 -11.09 -5.30 8.50
CA ALA A 91 -12.30 -6.12 8.38
C ALA A 91 -12.25 -7.35 9.29
N GLU A 92 -11.13 -8.09 9.32
CA GLU A 92 -10.92 -9.22 10.23
C GLU A 92 -11.15 -8.80 11.69
N ARG A 93 -10.62 -7.64 12.08
CA ARG A 93 -10.78 -7.12 13.44
C ARG A 93 -12.20 -6.67 13.74
N CYS A 94 -12.88 -6.02 12.81
CA CYS A 94 -14.29 -5.69 12.95
C CYS A 94 -15.13 -6.95 13.18
N MET A 95 -14.92 -8.01 12.39
CA MET A 95 -15.60 -9.30 12.56
C MET A 95 -15.25 -9.98 13.88
N SER A 96 -14.00 -9.89 14.33
CA SER A 96 -13.56 -10.43 15.63
C SER A 96 -14.32 -9.81 16.80
N ILE A 97 -14.71 -8.53 16.68
CA ILE A 97 -15.46 -7.82 17.71
C ILE A 97 -16.97 -8.07 17.60
N ALA A 98 -17.50 -8.13 16.37
CA ALA A 98 -18.93 -8.29 16.08
C ALA A 98 -19.44 -9.73 16.26
N VAL A 99 -18.63 -10.74 15.91
CA VAL A 99 -19.06 -12.16 15.89
C VAL A 99 -18.00 -13.08 16.52
N PRO A 100 -17.63 -12.87 17.80
CA PRO A 100 -16.49 -13.55 18.45
C PRO A 100 -16.59 -15.07 18.47
N LEU A 101 -17.81 -15.64 18.55
CA LEU A 101 -18.02 -17.09 18.58
C LEU A 101 -17.75 -17.78 17.23
N LYS A 102 -17.96 -17.07 16.11
CA LYS A 102 -17.80 -17.62 14.76
C LYS A 102 -16.46 -17.26 14.11
N ILE A 103 -15.72 -16.29 14.66
CA ILE A 103 -14.51 -15.78 14.00
C ILE A 103 -13.46 -16.86 13.71
N LYS A 104 -13.28 -17.82 14.63
CA LYS A 104 -12.32 -18.93 14.46
C LYS A 104 -12.72 -19.90 13.34
N GLN A 105 -13.99 -19.95 12.98
CA GLN A 105 -14.51 -20.75 11.87
C GLN A 105 -14.48 -19.97 10.55
N ILE A 106 -14.67 -18.65 10.62
CA ILE A 106 -14.67 -17.76 9.45
C ILE A 106 -13.24 -17.51 8.98
N VAL A 107 -12.36 -17.06 9.88
CA VAL A 107 -10.98 -16.68 9.62
C VAL A 107 -10.06 -17.80 10.08
N THR A 108 -9.69 -18.65 9.12
CA THR A 108 -8.71 -19.72 9.32
C THR A 108 -7.41 -19.37 8.60
N PRO A 109 -6.26 -19.92 9.02
CA PRO A 109 -4.96 -19.58 8.41
C PRO A 109 -4.91 -19.87 6.90
N ARG A 110 -5.56 -20.95 6.46
CA ARG A 110 -5.67 -21.30 5.04
C ARG A 110 -6.48 -20.27 4.25
N ARG A 111 -7.61 -19.81 4.81
CA ARG A 111 -8.43 -18.77 4.19
C ARG A 111 -7.70 -17.43 4.15
N THR A 112 -7.00 -17.07 5.22
CA THR A 112 -6.15 -15.88 5.24
C THR A 112 -5.09 -15.92 4.14
N ALA A 113 -4.35 -17.03 4.03
CA ALA A 113 -3.36 -17.20 2.97
C ALA A 113 -3.99 -17.09 1.58
N ALA A 114 -5.13 -17.76 1.35
CA ALA A 114 -5.87 -17.66 0.10
C ALA A 114 -6.33 -16.23 -0.22
N THR A 115 -6.84 -15.48 0.76
CA THR A 115 -7.23 -14.08 0.60
C THR A 115 -6.03 -13.19 0.29
N LEU A 116 -4.89 -13.37 0.96
CA LEU A 116 -3.67 -12.62 0.68
C LEU A 116 -3.17 -12.90 -0.74
N VAL A 117 -3.12 -14.17 -1.15
CA VAL A 117 -2.76 -14.56 -2.52
C VAL A 117 -3.73 -13.94 -3.53
N PHE A 118 -5.03 -13.97 -3.26
CA PHE A 118 -6.03 -13.34 -4.12
C PHE A 118 -5.81 -11.83 -4.25
N ILE A 119 -5.50 -11.13 -3.14
CA ILE A 119 -5.16 -9.69 -3.18
C ILE A 119 -3.97 -9.45 -4.13
N TYR A 120 -2.89 -10.23 -4.03
CA TYR A 120 -1.77 -10.11 -4.97
C TYR A 120 -2.20 -10.38 -6.41
N VAL A 121 -2.85 -11.51 -6.68
CA VAL A 121 -3.24 -11.92 -8.03
C VAL A 121 -4.15 -10.89 -8.69
N MET A 122 -5.18 -10.39 -7.99
CA MET A 122 -6.10 -9.38 -8.51
C MET A 122 -5.36 -8.08 -8.87
N ASN A 123 -4.43 -7.65 -8.02
CA ASN A 123 -3.67 -6.42 -8.24
C ASN A 123 -2.65 -6.56 -9.39
N PHE A 124 -1.95 -7.70 -9.47
CA PHE A 124 -1.03 -8.00 -10.57
C PHE A 124 -1.75 -8.21 -11.89
N ALA A 125 -2.90 -8.91 -11.92
CA ALA A 125 -3.67 -9.09 -13.15
C ALA A 125 -4.04 -7.75 -13.80
N GLY A 126 -4.33 -6.73 -12.97
CA GLY A 126 -4.62 -5.37 -13.45
C GLY A 126 -3.46 -4.66 -14.15
N ILE A 127 -2.21 -5.05 -13.91
CA ILE A 127 -1.02 -4.44 -14.53
C ILE A 127 -0.64 -5.10 -15.86
N VAL A 128 -1.12 -6.33 -16.10
CA VAL A 128 -0.74 -7.14 -17.27
C VAL A 128 -1.01 -6.40 -18.60
N PRO A 129 -2.17 -5.74 -18.81
CA PRO A 129 -2.42 -5.01 -20.04
C PRO A 129 -1.38 -3.92 -20.31
N LEU A 130 -0.94 -3.20 -19.26
CA LEU A 130 0.08 -2.15 -19.37
C LEU A 130 1.41 -2.73 -19.88
N TYR A 131 1.84 -3.85 -19.30
CA TYR A 131 3.13 -4.46 -19.66
C TYR A 131 3.09 -5.23 -20.98
N ASN A 132 1.90 -5.63 -21.44
CA ASN A 132 1.75 -6.19 -22.79
C ASN A 132 1.94 -5.11 -23.87
N ALA A 133 1.42 -3.91 -23.59
CA ALA A 133 1.41 -2.84 -24.57
C ALA A 133 2.58 -1.87 -24.49
N ALA A 134 3.17 -1.66 -23.32
CA ALA A 134 4.36 -0.86 -23.14
C ALA A 134 5.61 -1.75 -23.20
N TYR A 135 6.57 -1.40 -24.06
CA TYR A 135 7.80 -2.18 -24.25
C TYR A 135 9.02 -1.27 -24.36
N PHE A 136 10.20 -1.83 -24.06
CA PHE A 136 11.45 -1.10 -24.26
C PHE A 136 11.82 -1.08 -25.74
N SER A 137 12.10 0.11 -26.25
CA SER A 137 12.46 0.33 -27.64
C SER A 137 13.52 1.39 -27.78
N TRP A 138 14.23 1.36 -28.91
CA TRP A 138 15.16 2.39 -29.31
C TRP A 138 14.40 3.57 -29.91
N THR A 139 14.53 4.74 -29.27
CA THR A 139 13.90 5.99 -29.70
C THR A 139 14.99 7.02 -29.96
N PHE A 140 14.88 7.74 -31.09
CA PHE A 140 15.78 8.83 -31.41
C PHE A 140 15.41 10.08 -30.60
N ASP A 141 16.34 10.58 -29.78
CA ASP A 141 16.25 11.85 -29.06
C ASP A 141 16.78 12.97 -29.97
N PRO A 142 15.91 13.81 -30.56
CA PRO A 142 16.31 14.84 -31.49
C PRO A 142 17.06 16.00 -30.81
N VAL A 143 16.88 16.19 -29.50
CA VAL A 143 17.55 17.26 -28.74
C VAL A 143 19.02 16.91 -28.51
N ARG A 144 19.30 15.62 -28.26
CA ARG A 144 20.66 15.13 -28.03
C ARG A 144 21.30 14.51 -29.27
N ASN A 145 20.56 14.43 -30.38
CA ASN A 145 20.97 13.79 -31.64
C ASN A 145 21.47 12.36 -31.43
N ARG A 146 20.76 11.56 -30.61
CA ARG A 146 21.19 10.21 -30.20
C ARG A 146 20.02 9.25 -30.05
N THR A 147 20.25 7.98 -30.34
CA THR A 147 19.27 6.92 -30.09
C THR A 147 19.42 6.39 -28.67
N LYS A 148 18.34 6.41 -27.88
CA LYS A 148 18.30 5.90 -26.51
C LYS A 148 17.25 4.81 -26.35
N VAL A 149 17.45 3.93 -25.38
CA VAL A 149 16.46 2.94 -24.96
C VAL A 149 15.49 3.62 -24.00
N GLY A 150 14.23 3.73 -24.41
CA GLY A 150 13.13 4.29 -23.63
C GLY A 150 11.91 3.38 -23.66
N ILE A 151 10.72 3.95 -23.50
CA ILE A 151 9.45 3.22 -23.58
C ILE A 151 8.74 3.59 -24.88
N SER A 152 8.19 2.59 -25.55
CA SER A 152 7.25 2.73 -26.65
C SER A 152 5.99 1.94 -26.36
N PHE A 153 4.90 2.32 -27.00
CA PHE A 153 3.60 1.68 -26.82
C PHE A 153 3.12 1.05 -28.13
N ARG A 154 2.43 -0.09 -28.04
CA ARG A 154 1.75 -0.73 -29.18
C ARG A 154 0.49 0.06 -29.58
N HIS A 155 -0.10 -0.22 -30.75
CA HIS A 155 -1.35 0.42 -31.21
C HIS A 155 -2.49 0.37 -30.16
N ASN A 156 -3.44 1.30 -30.23
CA ASN A 156 -4.56 1.51 -29.28
C ASN A 156 -4.15 1.95 -27.86
N VAL A 157 -3.11 2.78 -27.77
CA VAL A 157 -2.59 3.32 -26.49
C VAL A 157 -3.68 4.03 -25.69
N ASP A 158 -4.50 4.86 -26.34
CA ASP A 158 -5.42 5.76 -25.64
C ASP A 158 -6.55 5.02 -24.93
N GLU A 159 -7.25 4.12 -25.63
CA GLU A 159 -8.34 3.32 -25.05
C GLU A 159 -7.84 2.42 -23.91
N MET A 160 -6.70 1.76 -24.12
CA MET A 160 -6.13 0.87 -23.14
C MET A 160 -5.59 1.65 -21.91
N THR A 161 -4.94 2.79 -22.12
CA THR A 161 -4.44 3.64 -21.04
C THR A 161 -5.59 4.21 -20.19
N SER A 162 -6.72 4.56 -20.83
CA SER A 162 -7.94 4.98 -20.12
C SER A 162 -8.51 3.85 -19.24
N TRP A 163 -8.62 2.63 -19.79
CA TRP A 163 -9.06 1.45 -19.03
C TRP A 163 -8.15 1.13 -17.84
N ILE A 164 -6.84 1.11 -18.06
CA ILE A 164 -5.84 0.87 -17.01
C ILE A 164 -5.96 1.95 -15.94
N SER A 165 -6.00 3.23 -16.33
CA SER A 165 -6.08 4.35 -15.38
C SER A 165 -7.35 4.29 -14.54
N SER A 166 -8.50 3.97 -15.17
CA SER A 166 -9.79 3.83 -14.48
C SER A 166 -9.78 2.66 -13.48
N TYR A 167 -9.29 1.49 -13.90
CA TYR A 167 -9.15 0.33 -13.01
C TYR A 167 -8.22 0.64 -11.83
N TYR A 168 -7.07 1.25 -12.11
CA TYR A 168 -6.08 1.61 -11.11
C TYR A 168 -6.63 2.60 -10.09
N SER A 169 -7.25 3.67 -10.57
CA SER A 169 -7.81 4.72 -9.74
C SER A 169 -8.95 4.18 -8.89
N GLY A 170 -9.90 3.46 -9.50
CA GLY A 170 -11.04 2.85 -8.82
C GLY A 170 -10.62 1.90 -7.69
N MET A 171 -9.73 0.94 -7.97
CA MET A 171 -9.26 -0.02 -6.96
C MET A 171 -8.54 0.65 -5.80
N THR A 172 -7.80 1.73 -6.05
CA THR A 172 -7.08 2.47 -5.01
C THR A 172 -8.05 3.26 -4.13
N ILE A 173 -9.04 3.92 -4.73
CA ILE A 173 -10.09 4.65 -4.00
C ILE A 173 -10.94 3.70 -3.16
N ILE A 174 -11.36 2.56 -3.73
CA ILE A 174 -12.15 1.54 -3.02
C ILE A 174 -11.39 1.03 -1.80
N ALA A 175 -10.11 0.69 -1.95
CA ALA A 175 -9.28 0.24 -0.84
C ALA A 175 -9.19 1.31 0.26
N PHE A 176 -8.88 2.55 -0.12
CA PHE A 176 -8.72 3.66 0.82
C PHE A 176 -10.01 3.97 1.60
N VAL A 177 -11.14 4.10 0.90
CA VAL A 177 -12.45 4.31 1.53
C VAL A 177 -12.81 3.13 2.46
N SER A 178 -12.54 1.90 2.03
CA SER A 178 -12.78 0.71 2.85
C SER A 178 -11.95 0.71 4.14
N VAL A 179 -10.66 1.09 4.07
CA VAL A 179 -9.80 1.22 5.27
C VAL A 179 -10.38 2.28 6.22
N ILE A 180 -10.82 3.44 5.71
CA ILE A 180 -11.44 4.49 6.53
C ILE A 180 -12.70 3.96 7.22
N ILE A 181 -13.60 3.32 6.48
CA ILE A 181 -14.87 2.81 7.01
C ILE A 181 -14.59 1.76 8.10
N PHE A 182 -13.78 0.73 7.81
CA PHE A 182 -13.50 -0.32 8.78
C PHE A 182 -12.71 0.20 9.99
N THR A 183 -11.79 1.14 9.81
CA THR A 183 -11.07 1.74 10.95
C THR A 183 -12.02 2.51 11.85
N ASN A 184 -12.96 3.28 11.30
CA ASN A 184 -13.98 3.98 12.08
C ASN A 184 -14.91 3.01 12.81
N ILE A 185 -15.40 1.96 12.14
CA ILE A 185 -16.19 0.90 12.78
C ILE A 185 -15.42 0.28 13.93
N LEU A 186 -14.13 -0.02 13.74
CA LEU A 186 -13.27 -0.63 14.74
C LEU A 186 -13.07 0.26 15.97
N VAL A 187 -12.83 1.57 15.76
CA VAL A 187 -12.72 2.58 16.83
C VAL A 187 -14.04 2.70 17.60
N LEU A 188 -15.18 2.80 16.90
CA LEU A 188 -16.49 2.91 17.53
C LEU A 188 -16.82 1.67 18.36
N ALA A 189 -16.57 0.48 17.81
CA ALA A 189 -16.83 -0.79 18.50
C ALA A 189 -15.96 -0.93 19.77
N LEU A 190 -14.69 -0.51 19.72
CA LEU A 190 -13.83 -0.46 20.91
C LEU A 190 -14.35 0.53 21.96
N LYS A 191 -14.76 1.74 21.56
CA LYS A 191 -15.30 2.74 22.48
C LYS A 191 -16.58 2.26 23.16
N GLN A 192 -17.48 1.61 22.41
CA GLN A 192 -18.71 1.03 22.93
C GLN A 192 -18.42 -0.06 23.97
N LYS A 193 -17.53 -1.02 23.66
CA LYS A 193 -17.12 -2.06 24.63
C LYS A 193 -16.44 -1.46 25.86
N SER A 194 -15.63 -0.41 25.71
CA SER A 194 -15.00 0.28 26.84
C SER A 194 -16.03 0.99 27.74
N LYS A 195 -17.01 1.68 27.14
CA LYS A 195 -18.09 2.36 27.87
C LYS A 195 -19.01 1.37 28.58
N TRP A 196 -19.37 0.26 27.91
CA TRP A 196 -20.13 -0.83 28.53
C TRP A 196 -19.40 -1.38 29.75
N ARG A 197 -18.11 -1.69 29.63
CA ARG A 197 -17.28 -2.13 30.78
C ARG A 197 -17.28 -1.14 31.94
N ARG A 198 -17.18 0.16 31.68
CA ARG A 198 -17.19 1.17 32.76
C ARG A 198 -18.55 1.22 33.48
N LYS A 199 -19.65 0.96 32.79
CA LYS A 199 -21.00 0.89 33.37
C LYS A 199 -21.24 -0.44 34.10
N SER A 200 -20.83 -1.56 33.52
CA SER A 200 -21.01 -2.90 34.11
C SER A 200 -20.01 -3.22 35.23
N ALA A 201 -18.86 -2.53 35.33
CA ALA A 201 -17.97 -2.66 36.49
C ALA A 201 -18.61 -2.15 37.79
N ALA A 202 -19.68 -1.33 37.71
CA ALA A 202 -20.49 -0.93 38.85
C ALA A 202 -21.56 -1.97 39.25
N GLN A 203 -21.80 -3.01 38.43
CA GLN A 203 -22.77 -4.07 38.67
C GLN A 203 -22.08 -5.42 38.41
N ALA A 204 -21.52 -5.99 39.47
CA ALA A 204 -20.75 -7.23 39.43
C ALA A 204 -21.53 -8.39 38.79
N SER A 205 -21.23 -8.70 37.53
CA SER A 205 -21.38 -10.02 36.91
C SER A 205 -20.76 -9.97 35.51
N GLN A 206 -19.69 -10.74 35.28
CA GLN A 206 -19.01 -10.84 33.99
C GLN A 206 -19.93 -11.43 32.91
N PRO A 207 -19.80 -10.96 31.65
CA PRO A 207 -19.58 -11.94 30.59
C PRO A 207 -18.46 -11.53 29.61
N GLU A 208 -17.76 -12.55 29.11
CA GLU A 208 -16.74 -12.59 28.04
C GLU A 208 -15.81 -11.38 27.91
N THR A 209 -14.76 -11.39 28.73
CA THR A 209 -13.66 -10.44 28.65
C THR A 209 -12.86 -10.63 27.35
N MET A 210 -12.85 -9.63 26.48
CA MET A 210 -11.82 -9.52 25.43
C MET A 210 -10.45 -9.44 26.13
N SER A 211 -9.54 -10.35 25.77
CA SER A 211 -8.25 -10.47 26.46
C SER A 211 -7.47 -9.16 26.34
N SER A 212 -6.70 -8.79 27.38
CA SER A 212 -5.79 -7.63 27.33
C SER A 212 -4.88 -7.65 26.09
N LYS A 213 -4.53 -8.87 25.65
CA LYS A 213 -3.79 -9.16 24.43
C LYS A 213 -4.55 -8.81 23.16
N GLU A 214 -5.81 -9.21 23.03
CA GLU A 214 -6.65 -8.85 21.89
C GLU A 214 -6.82 -7.33 21.81
N ARG A 215 -6.96 -6.64 22.95
CA ARG A 215 -7.04 -5.18 22.97
C ARG A 215 -5.79 -4.51 22.41
N LYS A 216 -4.61 -5.00 22.78
CA LYS A 216 -3.35 -4.50 22.22
C LYS A 216 -3.26 -4.76 20.72
N THR A 217 -3.65 -5.95 20.25
CA THR A 217 -3.67 -6.25 18.81
C THR A 217 -4.63 -5.33 18.04
N VAL A 218 -5.84 -5.08 18.55
CA VAL A 218 -6.77 -4.14 17.89
C VAL A 218 -6.20 -2.73 17.90
N HIS A 219 -5.57 -2.30 19.00
CA HIS A 219 -4.90 -1.01 19.08
C HIS A 219 -3.78 -0.87 18.03
N THR A 220 -2.92 -1.87 17.88
CA THR A 220 -1.90 -1.91 16.82
C THR A 220 -2.51 -1.74 15.44
N VAL A 221 -3.61 -2.47 15.14
CA VAL A 221 -4.28 -2.36 13.84
C VAL A 221 -4.82 -0.95 13.58
N ILE A 222 -5.43 -0.32 14.58
CA ILE A 222 -5.96 1.05 14.44
C ILE A 222 -4.82 2.05 14.18
N VAL A 223 -3.71 1.94 14.93
CA VAL A 223 -2.57 2.85 14.76
C VAL A 223 -1.97 2.70 13.37
N VAL A 224 -1.70 1.47 12.92
CA VAL A 224 -1.16 1.20 11.58
C VAL A 224 -2.12 1.70 10.49
N ALA A 225 -3.42 1.43 10.60
CA ALA A 225 -4.41 1.88 9.62
C ALA A 225 -4.54 3.42 9.59
N THR A 226 -4.45 4.08 10.75
CA THR A 226 -4.52 5.54 10.84
C THR A 226 -3.31 6.20 10.18
N VAL A 227 -2.11 5.67 10.43
CA VAL A 227 -0.88 6.11 9.77
C VAL A 227 -0.99 5.94 8.26
N LEU A 228 -1.46 4.78 7.79
CA LEU A 228 -1.68 4.52 6.38
C LEU A 228 -2.65 5.54 5.77
N ILE A 229 -3.79 5.81 6.41
CA ILE A 229 -4.76 6.81 5.93
C ILE A 229 -4.10 8.17 5.77
N VAL A 230 -3.36 8.64 6.78
CA VAL A 230 -2.69 9.95 6.76
C VAL A 230 -1.66 10.01 5.64
N CYS A 231 -0.81 8.99 5.51
CA CYS A 231 0.24 8.95 4.50
C CYS A 231 -0.31 8.81 3.07
N TYR A 232 -1.41 8.08 2.87
CA TYR A 232 -1.97 7.81 1.54
C TYR A 232 -2.90 8.94 1.06
N THR A 233 -3.46 9.74 1.97
CA THR A 233 -4.43 10.82 1.62
C THR A 233 -3.94 11.72 0.49
N PRO A 234 -2.68 12.24 0.48
CA PRO A 234 -2.23 13.10 -0.61
C PRO A 234 -2.17 12.36 -1.95
N GLY A 235 -1.70 11.11 -1.96
CA GLY A 235 -1.66 10.29 -3.17
C GLY A 235 -3.07 10.02 -3.74
N ILE A 236 -4.05 9.75 -2.88
CA ILE A 236 -5.45 9.58 -3.31
C ILE A 236 -6.03 10.86 -3.88
N PHE A 237 -5.79 12.00 -3.23
CA PHE A 237 -6.25 13.30 -3.71
C PHE A 237 -5.69 13.59 -5.11
N PHE A 238 -4.38 13.39 -5.31
CA PHE A 238 -3.76 13.61 -6.63
C PHE A 238 -4.27 12.63 -7.67
N ASN A 239 -4.46 11.35 -7.32
CA ASN A 239 -5.05 10.37 -8.22
C ASN A 239 -6.47 10.77 -8.69
N ILE A 240 -7.31 11.29 -7.79
CA ILE A 240 -8.64 11.81 -8.15
C ILE A 240 -8.51 13.05 -9.03
N ALA A 241 -7.63 13.99 -8.68
CA ALA A 241 -7.41 15.21 -9.46
C ALA A 241 -6.95 14.92 -10.90
N THR A 242 -6.02 13.96 -11.06
CA THR A 242 -5.54 13.52 -12.38
C THR A 242 -6.61 12.74 -13.17
N SER A 243 -7.58 12.12 -12.48
CA SER A 243 -8.68 11.38 -13.14
C SER A 243 -9.82 12.31 -13.61
N LEU A 244 -9.97 13.50 -13.02
CA LEU A 244 -11.07 14.43 -13.29
C LEU A 244 -10.70 15.58 -14.24
N SER A 245 -9.41 15.79 -14.52
CA SER A 245 -8.96 16.94 -15.27
C SER A 245 -7.82 16.60 -16.23
N ASP A 246 -8.06 16.78 -17.52
CA ASP A 246 -7.05 16.66 -18.57
C ASP A 246 -5.92 17.71 -18.43
N VAL A 247 -6.19 18.81 -17.72
CA VAL A 247 -5.20 19.85 -17.37
C VAL A 247 -4.12 19.28 -16.43
N PHE A 248 -4.50 18.31 -15.59
CA PHE A 248 -3.61 17.56 -14.70
C PHE A 248 -3.17 16.20 -15.29
N SER A 249 -3.16 16.05 -16.62
CA SER A 249 -2.61 14.86 -17.26
C SER A 249 -1.07 14.85 -17.26
N LEU A 250 -0.48 13.65 -17.40
CA LEU A 250 0.98 13.45 -17.50
C LEU A 250 1.63 14.20 -18.69
N SER A 251 0.83 14.65 -19.66
CA SER A 251 1.23 15.46 -20.82
C SER A 251 0.67 16.90 -20.77
N GLY A 252 0.05 17.28 -19.65
CA GLY A 252 -0.64 18.56 -19.47
C GLY A 252 0.28 19.75 -19.21
N ARG A 253 -0.29 20.95 -19.30
CA ARG A 253 0.41 22.25 -19.18
C ARG A 253 1.08 22.48 -17.81
N GLN A 254 0.77 21.66 -16.80
CA GLN A 254 1.26 21.76 -15.42
C GLN A 254 2.08 20.54 -14.96
N ILE A 255 2.84 19.91 -15.86
CA ILE A 255 3.62 18.70 -15.57
C ILE A 255 4.54 18.81 -14.34
N ASN A 256 5.16 19.97 -14.11
CA ASN A 256 6.06 20.19 -12.96
C ASN A 256 5.32 20.13 -11.61
N VAL A 257 4.10 20.66 -11.55
CA VAL A 257 3.27 20.65 -10.33
C VAL A 257 2.83 19.23 -10.01
N ILE A 258 2.41 18.48 -11.03
CA ILE A 258 2.01 17.07 -10.90
C ILE A 258 3.21 16.22 -10.45
N GLN A 259 4.39 16.43 -11.02
CA GLN A 259 5.60 15.72 -10.61
C GLN A 259 5.98 16.02 -9.15
N ALA A 260 5.89 17.28 -8.72
CA ALA A 260 6.15 17.65 -7.32
C ALA A 260 5.13 17.01 -6.37
N ALA A 261 3.84 17.04 -6.74
CA ALA A 261 2.75 16.43 -6.00
C ALA A 261 2.93 14.91 -5.83
N TRP A 262 3.22 14.19 -6.91
CA TRP A 262 3.49 12.75 -6.84
C TRP A 262 4.77 12.43 -6.08
N SER A 263 5.81 13.26 -6.18
CA SER A 263 7.03 13.09 -5.38
C SER A 263 6.74 13.15 -3.88
N PHE A 264 5.85 14.07 -3.47
CA PHE A 264 5.40 14.17 -2.08
C PHE A 264 4.58 12.94 -1.66
N ALA A 265 3.68 12.45 -2.52
CA ALA A 265 2.92 11.23 -2.26
C ALA A 265 3.84 10.00 -2.10
N PHE A 266 4.81 9.81 -3.00
CA PHE A 266 5.79 8.73 -2.91
C PHE A 266 6.63 8.79 -1.64
N LEU A 267 7.01 10.00 -1.21
CA LEU A 267 7.69 10.18 0.06
C LEU A 267 6.83 9.71 1.24
N LEU A 268 5.55 10.08 1.27
CA LEU A 268 4.65 9.67 2.35
C LEU A 268 4.35 8.17 2.35
N HIS A 269 4.21 7.54 1.17
CA HIS A 269 4.11 6.09 1.07
C HIS A 269 5.37 5.42 1.65
N SER A 270 6.55 5.92 1.28
CA SER A 270 7.82 5.44 1.83
C SER A 270 7.92 5.62 3.34
N VAL A 271 7.39 6.74 3.88
CA VAL A 271 7.32 6.97 5.32
C VAL A 271 6.42 5.92 5.98
N ASN A 272 5.20 5.70 5.48
CA ASN A 272 4.29 4.66 5.98
C ASN A 272 5.01 3.32 6.09
N SER A 273 5.62 2.87 4.99
CA SER A 273 6.28 1.58 4.88
C SER A 273 7.56 1.48 5.72
N SER A 274 8.15 2.62 6.09
CA SER A 274 9.35 2.67 6.92
C SER A 274 9.06 2.69 8.42
N ILE A 275 7.96 3.31 8.86
CA ILE A 275 7.66 3.46 10.30
C ILE A 275 6.94 2.26 10.90
N THR A 276 6.46 1.32 10.07
CA THR A 276 5.69 0.14 10.51
C THR A 276 6.42 -0.65 11.60
N VAL A 277 7.75 -0.78 11.52
CA VAL A 277 8.58 -1.44 12.55
C VAL A 277 8.47 -0.77 13.93
N LEU A 278 8.48 0.56 13.97
CA LEU A 278 8.35 1.33 15.22
C LEU A 278 6.93 1.20 15.79
N LEU A 279 5.91 1.18 14.91
CA LEU A 279 4.53 0.97 15.32
C LEU A 279 4.34 -0.42 15.93
N TYR A 280 4.90 -1.46 15.31
CA TYR A 280 4.82 -2.80 15.87
C TYR A 280 5.58 -2.91 17.19
N TYR A 281 6.79 -2.36 17.30
CA TYR A 281 7.57 -2.37 18.54
C TYR A 281 6.85 -1.65 19.70
N THR A 282 6.22 -0.50 19.44
CA THR A 282 5.56 0.29 20.49
C THR A 282 4.18 -0.21 20.88
N THR A 283 3.45 -0.85 19.95
CA THR A 283 2.04 -1.20 20.17
C THR A 283 1.78 -2.69 20.34
N SER A 284 2.65 -3.56 19.81
CA SER A 284 2.49 -5.01 19.92
C SER A 284 3.01 -5.52 21.26
N SER A 285 2.34 -6.51 21.83
CA SER A 285 2.76 -7.16 23.09
C SER A 285 3.77 -8.29 22.92
N LYS A 286 4.04 -8.69 21.68
CA LYS A 286 4.80 -9.90 21.34
C LYS A 286 5.98 -9.63 20.40
N TYR A 287 6.09 -8.38 19.95
CA TYR A 287 7.14 -7.91 19.07
C TYR A 287 8.37 -7.63 19.92
#